data_AF-A0A2V0N9V8-F1
#
_entry.id   AF-A0A2V0N9V8-F1
#
_cell.length_a   1.000
_cell.length_b   1.000
_cell.length_c   1.000
_cell.angle_alpha   90.00
_cell.angle_beta   90.00
_cell.angle_gamma   90.00
#
_symmetry.space_group_name_H-M   'P 1'
#
loop_
_entity.id
_entity.type
_entity.pdbx_description
1 polymer ?
#
loop_
_entity_poly.entity_id
_entity_poly.type
_entity_poly.pdbx_seq_one_letter_code
_entity_poly.pdbx_strand_id
1 'polypeptide(L)'
;MPERCAQSDAQLDLTSVNSTGWKWVTTMSSKRPVATPSVRAKAMTVQAAATLAEIRRLRREYLSDPRSVLERPALADSGEAAMRRLADAYDDAIEALRAAARAHTRRAARALAAAHAAEYAATLADQHARQLARHGSYPGGQRLSARQRDRIEEARASLELAEHAPTPAIADQHRRRAHELVETVGIQIPPLLQPAWRALLDRPSERASVVA
;
A
#
# COMPACT_ATOMS: atom_id res chain seq x y z
N MET A 1 45.03 -37.75 -30.56
CA MET A 1 45.02 -38.55 -29.30
C MET A 1 43.85 -39.52 -29.38
N PRO A 2 44.14 -40.83 -29.38
CA PRO A 2 43.19 -41.94 -29.44
C PRO A 2 42.78 -42.42 -28.03
N GLU A 3 42.04 -43.55 -27.97
CA GLU A 3 41.81 -44.43 -26.80
C GLU A 3 40.68 -44.00 -25.83
N ARG A 4 39.74 -44.85 -25.37
CA ARG A 4 39.60 -46.32 -25.36
C ARG A 4 38.15 -46.72 -25.00
N CYS A 5 37.68 -47.80 -25.61
CA CYS A 5 36.64 -48.72 -25.11
C CYS A 5 37.12 -49.52 -23.89
N ALA A 6 36.17 -49.97 -23.04
CA ALA A 6 36.07 -51.31 -22.38
C ALA A 6 35.01 -51.23 -21.26
N GLN A 7 33.87 -51.93 -21.35
CA GLN A 7 33.63 -53.33 -20.92
C GLN A 7 33.80 -53.58 -19.42
N SER A 8 32.74 -54.03 -18.75
CA SER A 8 32.72 -55.39 -18.17
C SER A 8 31.35 -55.74 -17.61
N ASP A 9 30.90 -56.93 -17.99
CA ASP A 9 29.77 -57.70 -17.52
C ASP A 9 29.87 -58.05 -16.02
N ALA A 10 28.71 -58.19 -15.36
CA ALA A 10 28.48 -59.25 -14.38
C ALA A 10 26.98 -59.40 -14.11
N GLN A 11 26.47 -60.44 -14.74
CA GLN A 11 25.18 -61.10 -14.60
C GLN A 11 25.03 -61.70 -13.20
N LEU A 12 23.89 -61.51 -12.54
CA LEU A 12 23.41 -62.43 -11.51
C LEU A 12 21.95 -62.78 -11.81
N ASP A 13 21.79 -64.05 -12.14
CA ASP A 13 20.58 -64.73 -12.53
C ASP A 13 19.75 -65.18 -11.32
N LEU A 14 18.45 -65.21 -11.58
CA LEU A 14 17.47 -66.23 -11.17
C LEU A 14 17.07 -66.42 -9.69
N THR A 15 15.74 -66.27 -9.54
CA THR A 15 14.81 -67.14 -8.81
C THR A 15 14.76 -67.07 -7.28
N SER A 16 13.65 -66.50 -6.78
CA SER A 16 12.87 -67.19 -5.75
C SER A 16 11.41 -66.74 -5.79
N VAL A 17 10.56 -67.75 -5.95
CA VAL A 17 9.11 -67.74 -5.86
C VAL A 17 8.73 -67.74 -4.38
N ASN A 18 7.90 -66.80 -3.90
CA ASN A 18 6.65 -67.11 -3.19
C ASN A 18 6.00 -65.92 -2.49
N SER A 19 4.70 -65.77 -2.78
CA SER A 19 3.59 -65.59 -1.85
C SER A 19 3.52 -64.38 -0.91
N THR A 20 2.27 -63.90 -0.80
CA THR A 20 1.64 -63.26 0.36
C THR A 20 1.50 -61.74 0.28
N GLY A 21 0.35 -61.33 -0.27
CA GLY A 21 -0.59 -60.44 0.39
C GLY A 21 -0.08 -59.06 0.81
N TRP A 22 -0.27 -58.07 -0.05
CA TRP A 22 -0.28 -56.67 0.36
C TRP A 22 -1.63 -56.05 0.01
N LYS A 23 -2.40 -55.83 1.08
CA LYS A 23 -3.68 -55.15 1.11
C LYS A 23 -3.57 -53.79 0.41
N TRP A 24 -4.61 -53.48 -0.35
CA TRP A 24 -4.87 -52.15 -0.91
C TRP A 24 -4.60 -51.06 0.13
N VAL A 25 -3.69 -50.15 -0.22
CA VAL A 25 -3.46 -48.90 0.50
C VAL A 25 -4.77 -48.13 0.50
N THR A 26 -5.31 -47.96 1.69
CA THR A 26 -6.48 -47.14 2.00
C THR A 26 -6.32 -45.75 1.39
N THR A 27 -7.29 -45.37 0.57
CA THR A 27 -7.46 -44.01 0.05
C THR A 27 -7.50 -43.04 1.22
N MET A 28 -6.43 -42.28 1.46
CA MET A 28 -6.48 -41.12 2.35
C MET A 28 -7.35 -40.07 1.68
N SER A 29 -8.65 -40.12 1.98
CA SER A 29 -9.59 -39.04 1.74
C SER A 29 -9.12 -37.83 2.56
N SER A 30 -8.35 -36.95 1.92
CA SER A 30 -7.98 -35.64 2.43
C SER A 30 -9.24 -34.79 2.55
N LYS A 31 -10.03 -35.02 3.61
CA LYS A 31 -11.09 -34.11 4.03
C LYS A 31 -10.41 -32.87 4.60
N ARG A 32 -10.17 -31.86 3.77
CA ARG A 32 -9.86 -30.51 4.27
C ARG A 32 -10.97 -30.14 5.26
N PRO A 33 -10.66 -29.78 6.51
CA PRO A 33 -11.68 -29.41 7.48
C PRO A 33 -12.43 -28.19 6.96
N VAL A 34 -13.74 -28.34 6.71
CA VAL A 34 -14.61 -27.23 6.36
C VAL A 34 -14.75 -26.37 7.61
N ALA A 35 -14.24 -25.14 7.55
CA ALA A 35 -14.34 -24.21 8.67
C ALA A 35 -15.81 -24.05 9.10
N THR A 36 -16.06 -24.16 10.40
CA THR A 36 -17.40 -23.94 10.94
C THR A 36 -17.87 -22.51 10.62
N PRO A 37 -19.18 -22.27 10.44
CA PRO A 37 -19.71 -20.96 10.04
C PRO A 37 -19.26 -19.80 10.94
N SER A 38 -18.98 -20.07 12.22
CA SER A 38 -18.43 -19.11 13.20
C SER A 38 -16.97 -18.77 12.94
N VAL A 39 -16.12 -19.76 12.59
CA VAL A 39 -14.72 -19.53 12.21
C VAL A 39 -14.63 -18.72 10.92
N ARG A 40 -15.45 -19.06 9.92
CA ARG A 40 -15.53 -18.29 8.67
C ARG A 40 -16.00 -16.85 8.91
N ALA A 41 -17.04 -16.66 9.73
CA ALA A 41 -17.51 -15.33 10.10
C ALA A 41 -16.40 -14.52 10.79
N LYS A 42 -15.69 -15.12 11.76
CA LYS A 42 -14.57 -14.48 12.44
C LYS A 42 -13.45 -14.08 11.48
N ALA A 43 -13.06 -14.98 10.55
CA ALA A 43 -12.03 -14.70 9.55
C ALA A 43 -12.40 -13.50 8.66
N MET A 44 -13.64 -13.45 8.17
CA MET A 44 -14.11 -12.32 7.34
C MET A 44 -14.13 -11.00 8.12
N THR A 45 -14.58 -11.01 9.37
CA THR A 45 -14.55 -9.81 10.24
C THR A 45 -13.12 -9.33 10.51
N VAL A 46 -12.19 -10.25 10.77
CA VAL A 46 -10.77 -9.92 10.97
C VAL A 46 -10.16 -9.32 9.70
N GLN A 47 -10.44 -9.91 8.54
CA GLN A 47 -9.96 -9.39 7.26
C GLN A 47 -10.53 -8.00 6.96
N ALA A 48 -11.83 -7.78 7.19
CA ALA A 48 -12.45 -6.47 7.04
C ALA A 48 -11.79 -5.41 7.93
N ALA A 49 -11.51 -5.75 9.20
CA ALA A 49 -10.81 -4.86 10.12
C ALA A 49 -9.38 -4.55 9.66
N ALA A 50 -8.66 -5.55 9.14
CA ALA A 50 -7.31 -5.38 8.60
C ALA A 50 -7.29 -4.43 7.40
N THR A 51 -8.22 -4.59 6.45
CA THR A 51 -8.36 -3.69 5.28
C THR A 51 -8.61 -2.24 5.72
N LEU A 52 -9.51 -2.01 6.68
CA LEU A 52 -9.79 -0.65 7.17
C LEU A 52 -8.62 -0.05 7.96
N ALA A 53 -7.83 -0.88 8.66
CA ALA A 53 -6.61 -0.45 9.32
C ALA A 53 -5.53 -0.04 8.31
N GLU A 54 -5.43 -0.77 7.20
CA GLU A 54 -4.50 -0.46 6.12
C GLU A 54 -4.83 0.87 5.43
N ILE A 55 -6.10 1.11 5.11
CA ILE A 55 -6.55 2.41 4.56
C ILE A 55 -6.18 3.56 5.52
N ARG A 56 -6.35 3.37 6.84
CA ARG A 56 -5.92 4.38 7.84
C ARG A 56 -4.41 4.58 7.86
N ARG A 57 -3.64 3.51 7.75
CA ARG A 57 -2.16 3.57 7.71
C ARG A 57 -1.72 4.39 6.50
N LEU A 58 -2.21 4.05 5.31
CA LEU A 58 -1.92 4.76 4.07
C LEU A 58 -2.33 6.24 4.14
N ARG A 59 -3.48 6.54 4.75
CA ARG A 59 -3.91 7.94 4.97
C ARG A 59 -2.95 8.70 5.88
N ARG A 60 -2.43 8.08 6.95
CA ARG A 60 -1.44 8.73 7.82
C ARG A 60 -0.13 8.97 7.07
N GLU A 61 0.34 7.99 6.30
CA GLU A 61 1.55 8.12 5.48
C GLU A 61 1.42 9.26 4.47
N TYR A 62 0.29 9.33 3.77
CA TYR A 62 -0.05 10.44 2.89
C TYR A 62 0.04 11.80 3.61
N LEU A 63 -0.55 11.92 4.81
CA LEU A 63 -0.56 13.17 5.57
C LEU A 63 0.80 13.55 6.16
N SER A 64 1.69 12.58 6.38
CA SER A 64 3.04 12.81 6.90
C SER A 64 4.08 13.04 5.81
N ASP A 65 3.79 12.69 4.57
CA ASP A 65 4.72 12.78 3.45
C ASP A 65 4.61 14.16 2.75
N PRO A 66 5.67 14.98 2.77
CA PRO A 66 5.65 16.28 2.10
C PRO A 66 5.48 16.19 0.57
N ARG A 67 5.85 15.07 -0.06
CA ARG A 67 5.65 14.86 -1.51
C ARG A 67 4.18 14.82 -1.88
N SER A 68 3.31 14.45 -0.94
CA SER A 68 1.86 14.45 -1.13
C SER A 68 1.30 15.80 -1.56
N VAL A 69 1.94 16.91 -1.16
CA VAL A 69 1.60 18.27 -1.63
C VAL A 69 1.73 18.41 -3.14
N LEU A 70 2.70 17.71 -3.75
CA LEU A 70 3.01 17.82 -5.17
C LEU A 70 2.39 16.71 -6.00
N GLU A 71 2.25 15.50 -5.43
CA GLU A 71 1.85 14.32 -6.18
C GLU A 71 0.35 14.07 -6.17
N ARG A 72 -0.33 14.38 -5.06
CA ARG A 72 -1.72 14.00 -4.83
C ARG A 72 -2.43 14.94 -3.84
N PRO A 73 -2.30 16.29 -3.99
CA PRO A 73 -2.87 17.24 -3.04
C PRO A 73 -4.41 17.21 -2.99
N ALA A 74 -5.07 16.81 -4.08
CA ALA A 74 -6.52 16.67 -4.16
C ALA A 74 -7.07 15.61 -3.19
N LEU A 75 -6.25 14.67 -2.70
CA LEU A 75 -6.68 13.73 -1.65
C LEU A 75 -6.98 14.42 -0.30
N ALA A 76 -6.49 15.64 -0.09
CA ALA A 76 -6.77 16.42 1.12
C ALA A 76 -7.97 17.36 0.94
N ASP A 77 -8.57 17.42 -0.25
CA ASP A 77 -9.71 18.27 -0.54
C ASP A 77 -11.02 17.50 -0.33
N SER A 78 -11.77 17.87 0.71
CA SER A 78 -13.09 17.28 0.99
C SER A 78 -14.17 17.74 0.00
N GLY A 79 -13.90 18.77 -0.80
CA GLY A 79 -14.73 19.22 -1.90
C GLY A 79 -14.67 18.30 -3.13
N GLU A 80 -13.67 17.43 -3.22
CA GLU A 80 -13.51 16.54 -4.37
C GLU A 80 -14.46 15.34 -4.33
N ALA A 81 -15.10 15.06 -5.46
CA ALA A 81 -16.12 14.01 -5.54
C ALA A 81 -15.56 12.62 -5.24
N ALA A 82 -14.33 12.34 -5.66
CA ALA A 82 -13.65 11.07 -5.35
C ALA A 82 -13.38 10.93 -3.86
N MET A 83 -13.02 12.04 -3.18
CA MET A 83 -12.78 12.04 -1.73
C MET A 83 -14.05 11.87 -0.92
N ARG A 84 -15.17 12.48 -1.34
CA ARG A 84 -16.47 12.23 -0.72
C ARG A 84 -16.88 10.76 -0.83
N ARG A 85 -16.75 10.15 -2.01
CA ARG A 85 -17.06 8.73 -2.21
C ARG A 85 -16.20 7.80 -1.36
N LEU A 86 -14.91 8.12 -1.19
CA LEU A 86 -14.05 7.39 -0.26
C LEU A 86 -14.55 7.54 1.18
N ALA A 87 -14.88 8.76 1.63
CA ALA A 87 -15.39 8.98 2.98
C ALA A 87 -16.66 8.17 3.23
N ASP A 88 -17.64 8.25 2.33
CA ASP A 88 -18.91 7.51 2.43
C ASP A 88 -18.67 5.98 2.50
N ALA A 89 -17.85 5.44 1.59
CA ALA A 89 -17.54 4.01 1.57
C ALA A 89 -16.79 3.55 2.82
N TYR A 90 -15.91 4.40 3.36
CA TYR A 90 -15.18 4.11 4.58
C TYR A 90 -16.09 4.07 5.81
N ASP A 91 -16.99 5.05 5.93
CA ASP A 91 -17.96 5.12 7.03
C ASP A 91 -18.96 3.95 6.97
N ASP A 92 -19.45 3.61 5.78
CA ASP A 92 -20.29 2.42 5.55
C ASP A 92 -19.59 1.13 5.99
N ALA A 93 -18.29 0.99 5.70
CA ALA A 93 -17.51 -0.17 6.09
C ALA A 93 -17.31 -0.26 7.61
N ILE A 94 -17.11 0.88 8.29
CA ILE A 94 -17.03 0.94 9.76
C ILE A 94 -18.36 0.53 10.40
N GLU A 95 -19.48 1.03 9.90
CA GLU A 95 -20.81 0.66 10.39
C GLU A 95 -21.12 -0.82 10.16
N ALA A 96 -20.79 -1.34 8.97
CA ALA A 96 -20.95 -2.75 8.66
C ALA A 96 -20.08 -3.64 9.59
N LEU A 97 -18.85 -3.22 9.89
CA LEU A 97 -17.96 -3.92 10.80
C LEU A 97 -18.49 -3.92 12.25
N ARG A 98 -18.99 -2.78 12.74
CA ARG A 98 -19.64 -2.67 14.06
C ARG A 98 -20.84 -3.61 14.18
N ALA A 99 -21.66 -3.70 13.13
CA ALA A 99 -22.82 -4.58 13.09
C ALA A 99 -22.47 -6.09 13.03
N ALA A 100 -21.23 -6.43 12.64
CA ALA A 100 -20.73 -7.81 12.52
C ALA A 100 -20.24 -8.43 13.86
N ALA A 101 -20.35 -7.71 14.99
CA ALA A 101 -19.87 -8.15 16.31
C ALA A 101 -20.50 -9.47 16.82
N ARG A 102 -21.65 -9.89 16.28
CA ARG A 102 -22.26 -11.21 16.53
C ARG A 102 -21.88 -12.12 15.37
N ALA A 103 -21.41 -13.35 15.64
CA ALA A 103 -20.84 -14.34 14.69
C ALA A 103 -21.82 -14.86 13.60
N HIS A 104 -22.52 -13.95 12.93
CA HIS A 104 -23.44 -14.20 11.83
C HIS A 104 -22.69 -14.06 10.51
N THR A 105 -22.55 -15.17 9.80
CA THR A 105 -21.81 -15.26 8.53
C THR A 105 -22.24 -14.21 7.50
N ARG A 106 -23.56 -13.91 7.39
CA ARG A 106 -24.06 -12.88 6.46
C ARG A 106 -23.59 -11.46 6.82
N ARG A 107 -23.54 -11.12 8.11
CA ARG A 107 -23.09 -9.78 8.56
C ARG A 107 -21.58 -9.63 8.38
N ALA A 108 -20.83 -10.67 8.70
CA ALA A 108 -19.39 -10.71 8.47
C ALA A 108 -19.04 -10.61 6.96
N ALA A 109 -19.80 -11.29 6.09
CA ALA A 109 -19.63 -11.15 4.64
C ALA A 109 -19.95 -9.73 4.15
N ARG A 110 -20.99 -9.08 4.68
CA ARG A 110 -21.32 -7.68 4.37
C ARG A 110 -20.21 -6.72 4.83
N ALA A 111 -19.66 -6.91 6.02
CA ALA A 111 -18.54 -6.11 6.52
C ALA A 111 -17.30 -6.25 5.62
N LEU A 112 -16.97 -7.48 5.20
CA LEU A 112 -15.86 -7.71 4.28
C LEU A 112 -16.10 -7.07 2.91
N ALA A 113 -17.30 -7.20 2.35
CA ALA A 113 -17.64 -6.56 1.08
C ALA A 113 -17.56 -5.03 1.16
N ALA A 114 -18.06 -4.42 2.25
CA ALA A 114 -17.96 -2.99 2.46
C ALA A 114 -16.50 -2.52 2.64
N ALA A 115 -15.66 -3.29 3.34
CA ALA A 115 -14.24 -2.98 3.47
C ALA A 115 -13.52 -3.01 2.12
N HIS A 116 -13.81 -3.99 1.25
CA HIS A 116 -13.25 -4.00 -0.11
C HIS A 116 -13.79 -2.86 -1.00
N ALA A 117 -15.05 -2.44 -0.81
CA ALA A 117 -15.57 -1.26 -1.49
C ALA A 117 -14.83 0.02 -1.06
N ALA A 118 -14.53 0.17 0.23
CA ALA A 118 -13.73 1.28 0.75
C ALA A 118 -12.28 1.26 0.22
N GLU A 119 -11.66 0.08 0.14
CA GLU A 119 -10.32 -0.11 -0.43
C GLU A 119 -10.27 0.27 -1.92
N TYR A 120 -11.27 -0.16 -2.67
CA TYR A 120 -11.41 0.20 -4.08
C TYR A 120 -11.62 1.72 -4.25
N ALA A 121 -12.49 2.32 -3.45
CA ALA A 121 -12.71 3.77 -3.46
C ALA A 121 -11.42 4.54 -3.11
N ALA A 122 -10.61 4.03 -2.17
CA ALA A 122 -9.33 4.63 -1.80
C ALA A 122 -8.34 4.62 -2.96
N THR A 123 -8.28 3.51 -3.69
CA THR A 123 -7.42 3.38 -4.89
C THR A 123 -7.87 4.34 -5.99
N LEU A 124 -9.17 4.44 -6.27
CA LEU A 124 -9.69 5.38 -7.26
C LEU A 124 -9.43 6.84 -6.88
N ALA A 125 -9.58 7.18 -5.59
CA ALA A 125 -9.29 8.53 -5.11
C ALA A 125 -7.80 8.89 -5.28
N ASP A 126 -6.88 7.98 -4.94
CA ASP A 126 -5.43 8.21 -5.10
C ASP A 126 -5.05 8.35 -6.58
N GLN A 127 -5.55 7.47 -7.44
CA GLN A 127 -5.33 7.55 -8.88
C GLN A 127 -5.84 8.87 -9.47
N HIS A 128 -7.06 9.28 -9.07
CA HIS A 128 -7.65 10.53 -9.52
C HIS A 128 -6.82 11.75 -9.07
N ALA A 129 -6.41 11.79 -7.80
CA ALA A 129 -5.60 12.89 -7.29
C ALA A 129 -4.23 12.98 -7.97
N ARG A 130 -3.60 11.83 -8.27
CA ARG A 130 -2.35 11.78 -9.05
C ARG A 130 -2.54 12.26 -10.47
N GLN A 131 -3.65 11.87 -11.11
CA GLN A 131 -3.99 12.33 -12.44
C GLN A 131 -4.16 13.85 -12.47
N LEU A 132 -4.92 14.43 -11.53
CA LEU A 132 -5.10 15.88 -11.41
C LEU A 132 -3.75 16.60 -11.27
N ALA A 133 -2.88 16.14 -10.36
CA ALA A 133 -1.57 16.73 -10.14
C ALA A 133 -0.65 16.65 -11.37
N ARG A 134 -0.67 15.53 -12.12
CA ARG A 134 0.08 15.38 -13.38
C ARG A 134 -0.38 16.37 -14.45
N HIS A 135 -1.67 16.67 -14.50
CA HIS A 135 -2.25 17.67 -15.39
C HIS A 135 -2.18 19.10 -14.85
N GLY A 136 -1.54 19.33 -13.70
CA GLY A 136 -1.39 20.65 -13.10
C GLY A 136 -2.68 21.22 -12.52
N SER A 137 -3.64 20.36 -12.15
CA SER A 137 -4.84 20.75 -11.43
C SER A 137 -4.62 20.55 -9.92
N TYR A 138 -4.79 21.62 -9.17
CA TYR A 138 -4.55 21.69 -7.72
C TYR A 138 -5.83 22.11 -6.99
N PRO A 139 -5.93 21.84 -5.67
CA PRO A 139 -7.08 22.22 -4.85
C PRO A 139 -7.46 23.70 -4.99
N GLY A 140 -8.74 24.00 -4.78
CA GLY A 140 -9.28 25.35 -5.00
C GLY A 140 -9.48 25.72 -6.48
N GLY A 141 -9.46 24.73 -7.38
CA GLY A 141 -9.68 24.92 -8.82
C GLY A 141 -8.48 25.53 -9.56
N GLN A 142 -7.30 25.56 -8.93
CA GLN A 142 -6.10 26.13 -9.51
C GLN A 142 -5.61 25.25 -10.69
N ARG A 143 -5.35 25.90 -11.83
CA ARG A 143 -4.69 25.27 -12.99
C ARG A 143 -3.36 25.93 -13.26
N LEU A 144 -2.32 25.12 -13.34
CA LEU A 144 -0.97 25.57 -13.59
C LEU A 144 -0.72 25.78 -15.09
N SER A 145 -0.06 26.88 -15.42
CA SER A 145 0.57 27.09 -16.74
C SER A 145 1.70 26.08 -16.98
N ALA A 146 2.14 25.93 -18.23
CA ALA A 146 3.27 25.04 -18.58
C ALA A 146 4.52 25.33 -17.74
N ARG A 147 4.92 26.61 -17.65
CA ARG A 147 6.07 27.04 -16.85
C ARG A 147 5.91 26.73 -15.35
N GLN A 148 4.70 26.84 -14.82
CA GLN A 148 4.43 26.46 -13.42
C GLN A 148 4.50 24.94 -13.23
N ARG A 149 4.02 24.15 -14.19
CA ARG A 149 4.15 22.68 -14.15
C ARG A 149 5.62 22.24 -14.18
N ASP A 150 6.45 22.88 -15.00
CA ASP A 150 7.89 22.60 -15.05
C ASP A 150 8.57 22.85 -13.70
N ARG A 151 8.21 23.95 -13.01
CA ARG A 151 8.72 24.24 -11.66
C ARG A 151 8.25 23.25 -10.61
N ILE A 152 7.02 22.77 -10.71
CA ILE A 152 6.52 21.70 -9.84
C ILE A 152 7.28 20.40 -10.08
N GLU A 153 7.60 20.08 -11.34
CA GLU A 153 8.41 18.91 -11.66
C GLU A 153 9.84 19.04 -11.11
N GLU A 154 10.45 20.22 -11.21
CA GLU A 154 11.74 20.53 -10.58
C GLU A 154 11.66 20.40 -9.05
N ALA A 155 10.54 20.79 -8.43
CA ALA A 155 10.32 20.63 -6.99
C ALA A 155 10.21 19.15 -6.60
N ARG A 156 9.52 18.32 -7.39
CA ARG A 156 9.46 16.86 -7.20
C ARG A 156 10.85 16.24 -7.31
N ALA A 157 11.59 16.58 -8.37
CA ALA A 157 12.95 16.11 -8.56
C ALA A 157 13.87 16.53 -7.40
N SER A 158 13.69 17.74 -6.86
CA SER A 158 14.42 18.19 -5.68
C SER A 158 14.10 17.33 -4.44
N LEU A 159 12.84 16.99 -4.19
CA LEU A 159 12.48 16.08 -3.09
C LEU A 159 13.01 14.65 -3.32
N GLU A 160 13.13 14.20 -4.57
CA GLU A 160 13.79 12.93 -4.92
C GLU A 160 15.28 12.94 -4.60
N LEU A 161 15.99 14.00 -5.00
CA LEU A 161 17.39 14.16 -4.66
C LEU A 161 17.63 14.28 -3.15
N ALA A 162 16.68 14.84 -2.40
CA ALA A 162 16.79 14.95 -0.95
C ALA A 162 16.76 13.58 -0.24
N GLU A 163 16.02 12.60 -0.76
CA GLU A 163 15.97 11.24 -0.19
C GLU A 163 17.27 10.46 -0.39
N HIS A 164 17.91 10.68 -1.53
CA HIS A 164 19.15 10.00 -1.92
C HIS A 164 20.41 10.83 -1.62
N ALA A 165 20.27 11.94 -0.89
CA ALA A 165 21.37 12.84 -0.61
C ALA A 165 22.42 12.16 0.29
N PRO A 166 23.72 12.30 -0.02
CA PRO A 166 24.79 11.64 0.73
C PRO A 166 25.01 12.25 2.12
N THR A 167 24.50 13.46 2.37
CA THR A 167 24.60 14.13 3.67
C THR A 167 23.29 14.85 4.03
N PRO A 168 22.99 15.04 5.34
CA PRO A 168 21.84 15.82 5.77
C PRO A 168 21.83 17.26 5.24
N ALA A 169 23.01 17.89 5.12
CA ALA A 169 23.12 19.26 4.61
C ALA A 169 22.69 19.37 3.13
N ILE A 170 23.06 18.39 2.30
CA ILE A 170 22.63 18.32 0.90
C ILE A 170 21.13 18.02 0.82
N ALA A 171 20.62 17.12 1.67
CA ALA A 171 19.18 16.86 1.76
C ALA A 171 18.41 18.15 2.08
N ASP A 172 18.86 18.92 3.06
CA ASP A 172 18.23 20.18 3.46
C ASP A 172 18.31 21.27 2.38
N GLN A 173 19.37 21.29 1.58
CA GLN A 173 19.46 22.17 0.41
C GLN A 173 18.39 21.82 -0.62
N HIS A 174 18.23 20.53 -0.93
CA HIS A 174 17.22 20.06 -1.87
C HIS A 174 15.78 20.28 -1.37
N ARG A 175 15.52 20.07 -0.06
CA ARG A 175 14.22 20.38 0.56
C ARG A 175 13.89 21.87 0.48
N ARG A 176 14.85 22.75 0.78
CA ARG A 176 14.69 24.21 0.64
C ARG A 176 14.42 24.61 -0.80
N ARG A 177 15.14 24.03 -1.76
CA ARG A 177 14.90 24.28 -3.19
C ARG A 177 13.47 23.90 -3.60
N ALA A 178 13.00 22.73 -3.18
CA ALA A 178 11.62 22.32 -3.44
C ALA A 178 10.61 23.31 -2.84
N HIS A 179 10.87 23.78 -1.62
CA HIS A 179 10.03 24.77 -0.95
C HIS A 179 9.98 26.10 -1.73
N GLU A 180 11.12 26.65 -2.12
CA GLU A 180 11.22 27.90 -2.90
C GLU A 180 10.49 27.82 -4.26
N LEU A 181 10.59 26.67 -4.94
CA LEU A 181 9.91 26.44 -6.22
C LEU A 181 8.40 26.46 -6.06
N VAL A 182 7.89 25.81 -5.01
CA VAL A 182 6.46 25.76 -4.69
C VAL A 182 5.91 27.13 -4.31
N GLU A 183 6.64 27.87 -3.47
CA GLU A 183 6.32 29.26 -3.12
C GLU A 183 6.28 30.16 -4.38
N THR A 184 7.25 30.00 -5.28
CA THR A 184 7.30 30.75 -6.55
C THR A 184 6.11 30.45 -7.47
N VAL A 185 5.60 29.21 -7.45
CA VAL A 185 4.40 28.85 -8.21
C VAL A 185 3.13 29.39 -7.55
N GLY A 186 3.13 29.50 -6.22
CA GLY A 186 1.98 29.95 -5.43
C GLY A 186 0.85 28.91 -5.42
N ILE A 187 1.18 27.62 -5.31
CA ILE A 187 0.13 26.60 -5.16
C ILE A 187 -0.50 26.68 -3.78
N GLN A 188 -1.82 26.52 -3.70
CA GLN A 188 -2.49 26.42 -2.41
C GLN A 188 -2.21 25.05 -1.78
N ILE A 189 -1.56 25.04 -0.63
CA ILE A 189 -1.30 23.81 0.14
C ILE A 189 -2.50 23.52 1.05
N PRO A 190 -3.16 22.36 0.89
CA PRO A 190 -4.29 21.97 1.74
C PRO A 190 -3.91 22.00 3.23
N PRO A 191 -4.79 22.50 4.12
CA PRO A 191 -4.50 22.60 5.56
C PRO A 191 -4.02 21.30 6.19
N LEU A 192 -4.55 20.15 5.73
CA LEU A 192 -4.17 18.83 6.22
C LEU A 192 -2.72 18.43 5.88
N LEU A 193 -2.14 19.00 4.81
CA LEU A 193 -0.77 18.72 4.37
C LEU A 193 0.24 19.78 4.83
N GLN A 194 -0.23 20.93 5.33
CA GLN A 194 0.65 22.00 5.82
C GLN A 194 1.66 21.54 6.89
N PRO A 195 1.30 20.66 7.86
CA PRO A 195 2.27 20.20 8.85
C PRO A 195 3.45 19.44 8.22
N ALA A 196 3.19 18.47 7.35
CA ALA A 196 4.24 17.72 6.65
C ALA A 196 5.07 18.63 5.73
N TRP A 197 4.42 19.58 5.06
CA TRP A 197 5.12 20.55 4.22
C TRP A 197 6.08 21.44 5.01
N ARG A 198 5.63 21.99 6.14
CA ARG A 198 6.46 22.85 7.00
C ARG A 198 7.62 22.07 7.61
N ALA A 199 7.39 20.80 7.96
CA ALA A 199 8.42 19.92 8.49
C ALA A 199 9.59 19.67 7.51
N LEU A 200 9.48 20.01 6.22
CA LEU A 200 10.61 20.01 5.28
C LEU A 200 11.72 20.98 5.70
N LEU A 201 11.34 22.10 6.32
CA LEU A 201 12.24 23.18 6.70
C LEU A 201 12.68 23.08 8.16
N ASP A 202 11.92 22.36 8.97
CA ASP A 202 12.33 22.03 10.34
C ASP A 202 13.48 21.02 10.25
N ARG A 203 14.63 21.35 10.83
CA ARG A 203 15.69 20.33 11.00
C ARG A 203 15.08 19.17 11.79
N PRO A 204 15.32 17.90 11.42
CA PRO A 204 15.22 16.86 12.43
C PRO A 204 16.19 17.28 13.53
N SER A 205 15.66 17.63 14.70
CA SER A 205 16.49 17.74 15.90
C SER A 205 17.30 16.45 15.92
N GLU A 206 18.64 16.59 15.94
CA GLU A 206 19.54 15.47 16.16
C GLU A 206 18.90 14.58 17.21
N ARG A 207 18.75 13.29 16.90
CA ARG A 207 18.40 12.31 17.92
C ARG A 207 19.35 12.60 19.06
N ALA A 208 18.82 13.13 20.16
CA ALA A 208 19.58 13.35 21.37
C ALA A 208 20.34 12.05 21.59
N SER A 209 21.66 12.15 21.47
CA SER A 209 22.58 11.05 21.71
C SER A 209 22.37 10.69 23.17
N VAL A 210 21.47 9.74 23.44
CA VAL A 210 21.31 9.16 24.77
C VAL A 210 22.49 8.25 24.95
N VAL A 211 23.59 8.88 25.38
CA VAL A 211 24.58 8.24 26.22
C VAL A 211 23.88 7.93 27.54
N ALA A 212 23.66 6.64 27.79
CA ALA A 212 23.52 6.06 29.12
C ALA A 212 23.97 4.61 29.05
#